data_AF-A0A2M7MGF6-F1
#
_entry.id   AF-A0A2M7MGF6-F1
#
_cell.length_a   1.000
_cell.length_b   1.000
_cell.length_c   1.000
_cell.angle_alpha   90.00
_cell.angle_beta   90.00
_cell.angle_gamma   90.00
#
_symmetry.space_group_name_H-M   'P 1'
#
loop_
_entity.id
_entity.type
_entity.pdbx_description
1 polymer ?
#
loop_
_entity_poly.entity_id
_entity_poly.type
_entity_poly.pdbx_seq_one_letter_code
_entity_poly.pdbx_strand_id
1 'polypeptide(L)'
;MRHIPATMATQHPDNACAPYWETDGNGFVNLYEELRECLSCYRDLGVDEFMWDWEGKYADEAVIDKLFSNYFDYFKKNQLGRDKFLTFRLPNVWHEKGYSLLRALMVILTSEDFARDIKFYRQPLFEVILPMCERAEQLIYMQKSFQKLARFKSKQFEHRTDENTDYLEIIPLIEDVKYQANIAKLLNEYLELHQRHFKRRPKYLRVFLARSDPALSSGLVANVLANKIALSEINKFAGEKKISIYPILGAGSLVFRGGLNPENVKNFVKEYAGVKTVTIQSGFRYDYPLLNVKKALNYLKHNLQKQAALEMTRGEISLLKKIINQFEHDYQAIISRIAADMAPFFEAVPSRRERRLHIGFLSYRRQAGKNHLPRAIAFTAAFYSIGVPPEFIGLGNTFKKLSAKELALVGKYYVNLVPDLVNAGRYLNRGNLAILIKHNQAWAVIEQGISLLEKTLGINLGPKTQDDWLHKNITANVLLLKNKKEKVRELMIETGKIRQSLG
;
A
#
# COMPACT_ATOMS: atom_id res chain seq x y z
N MET A 1 -26.33 -0.69 -9.59
CA MET A 1 -25.27 -0.63 -8.56
C MET A 1 -24.06 0.05 -9.18
N ARG A 2 -23.30 0.89 -8.45
CA ARG A 2 -22.13 1.61 -9.00
C ARG A 2 -21.04 0.62 -9.43
N HIS A 3 -20.31 0.90 -10.50
CA HIS A 3 -19.15 0.11 -10.89
C HIS A 3 -18.06 0.20 -9.80
N ILE A 4 -17.54 -0.93 -9.35
CA ILE A 4 -16.41 -0.99 -8.41
C ILE A 4 -15.14 -1.28 -9.21
N PRO A 5 -14.15 -0.37 -9.20
CA PRO A 5 -12.92 -0.53 -9.98
C PRO A 5 -12.08 -1.69 -9.44
N ALA A 6 -11.52 -2.50 -10.35
CA ALA A 6 -10.57 -3.57 -9.98
C ALA A 6 -9.18 -3.03 -9.67
N THR A 7 -8.82 -1.89 -10.26
CA THR A 7 -7.46 -1.31 -10.20
C THR A 7 -7.53 0.16 -9.82
N MET A 8 -6.69 0.56 -8.86
CA MET A 8 -6.53 1.93 -8.39
C MET A 8 -5.08 2.36 -8.56
N ALA A 9 -4.79 3.23 -9.53
CA ALA A 9 -3.47 3.84 -9.68
C ALA A 9 -3.17 4.74 -8.47
N THR A 10 -1.92 4.76 -8.01
CA THR A 10 -1.51 5.57 -6.85
C THR A 10 -0.23 6.34 -7.11
N GLN A 11 0.09 7.32 -6.25
CA GLN A 11 1.27 8.17 -6.39
C GLN A 11 2.44 7.74 -5.47
N HIS A 12 2.58 6.44 -5.22
CA HIS A 12 3.69 5.90 -4.42
C HIS A 12 5.04 6.11 -5.15
N PRO A 13 6.13 6.50 -4.45
CA PRO A 13 7.46 6.72 -5.03
C PRO A 13 8.32 5.44 -5.07
N ASP A 14 7.74 4.31 -5.50
CA ASP A 14 8.38 3.00 -5.47
C ASP A 14 9.10 2.61 -6.79
N ASN A 15 9.10 3.50 -7.78
CA ASN A 15 9.67 3.26 -9.10
C ASN A 15 11.20 3.46 -9.14
N ALA A 16 11.89 2.56 -9.83
CA ALA A 16 13.30 2.71 -10.17
C ALA A 16 13.53 3.46 -11.48
N CYS A 17 12.68 3.21 -12.48
CA CYS A 17 12.69 3.78 -13.82
C CYS A 17 11.79 5.02 -13.93
N ALA A 18 11.97 5.78 -15.00
CA ALA A 18 11.09 6.89 -15.35
C ALA A 18 9.75 6.41 -15.90
N PRO A 19 8.68 7.22 -15.76
CA PRO A 19 7.43 6.96 -16.44
C PRO A 19 7.63 6.76 -17.95
N TYR A 20 6.85 5.85 -18.54
CA TYR A 20 6.97 5.49 -19.96
C TYR A 20 6.68 6.63 -20.95
N TRP A 21 6.19 7.78 -20.47
CA TRP A 21 5.92 8.97 -21.28
C TRP A 21 7.00 10.05 -21.15
N GLU A 22 8.01 9.85 -20.32
CA GLU A 22 9.17 10.73 -20.19
C GLU A 22 10.32 10.21 -21.05
N THR A 23 10.86 11.08 -21.88
CA THR A 23 12.12 10.84 -22.59
C THR A 23 13.26 11.28 -21.68
N ASP A 24 14.23 10.39 -21.42
CA ASP A 24 15.40 10.65 -20.56
C ASP A 24 15.07 11.11 -19.12
N GLY A 25 13.89 10.73 -18.62
CA GLY A 25 13.47 11.02 -17.26
C GLY A 25 14.36 10.36 -16.21
N ASN A 26 14.53 11.01 -15.06
CA ASN A 26 15.33 10.49 -13.96
C ASN A 26 14.52 9.63 -12.98
N GLY A 27 13.21 9.46 -13.19
CA GLY A 27 12.29 8.75 -12.29
C GLY A 27 11.51 9.61 -11.31
N PHE A 28 11.85 10.89 -11.17
CA PHE A 28 11.15 11.81 -10.28
C PHE A 28 9.94 12.42 -10.96
N VAL A 29 8.74 12.14 -10.43
CA VAL A 29 7.50 12.75 -10.91
C VAL A 29 7.15 13.93 -10.02
N ASN A 30 7.21 15.14 -10.57
CA ASN A 30 6.90 16.38 -9.88
C ASN A 30 5.38 16.69 -9.88
N LEU A 31 4.95 17.69 -9.10
CA LEU A 31 3.52 18.03 -8.95
C LEU A 31 2.82 18.36 -10.29
N TYR A 32 3.52 19.02 -11.23
CA TYR A 32 2.94 19.40 -12.52
C TYR A 32 2.71 18.18 -13.43
N GLU A 33 3.53 17.14 -13.28
CA GLU A 33 3.41 15.89 -14.02
C GLU A 33 2.29 14.99 -13.49
N GLU A 34 1.85 15.16 -12.23
CA GLU A 34 0.83 14.30 -11.60
C GLU A 34 -0.53 14.37 -12.32
N LEU A 35 -0.87 15.52 -12.90
CA LEU A 35 -2.08 15.66 -13.72
C LEU A 35 -1.99 14.85 -15.02
N ARG A 36 -0.84 14.94 -15.71
CA ARG A 36 -0.57 14.17 -16.93
C ARG A 36 -0.52 12.67 -16.62
N GLU A 37 0.09 12.30 -15.50
CA GLU A 37 0.13 10.94 -14.98
C GLU A 37 -1.28 10.39 -14.73
N CYS A 38 -2.13 11.17 -14.05
CA CYS A 38 -3.51 10.77 -13.75
C CYS A 38 -4.29 10.49 -15.04
N LEU A 39 -4.21 11.40 -16.02
CA LEU A 39 -4.79 11.18 -17.33
C LEU A 39 -4.20 9.95 -18.03
N SER A 40 -2.87 9.79 -18.01
CA SER A 40 -2.20 8.66 -18.66
C SER A 40 -2.60 7.31 -18.04
N CYS A 41 -2.80 7.25 -16.73
CA CYS A 41 -3.33 6.05 -16.08
C CYS A 41 -4.73 5.68 -16.58
N TYR A 42 -5.61 6.67 -16.78
CA TYR A 42 -6.94 6.42 -17.32
C TYR A 42 -6.92 6.07 -18.82
N ARG A 43 -6.22 6.88 -19.62
CA ARG A 43 -6.22 6.83 -21.08
C ARG A 43 -5.33 5.72 -21.63
N ASP A 44 -4.09 5.64 -21.16
CA ASP A 44 -3.06 4.79 -21.76
C ASP A 44 -3.04 3.40 -21.12
N LEU A 45 -3.27 3.33 -19.80
CA LEU A 45 -3.28 2.07 -19.05
C LEU A 45 -4.68 1.48 -18.84
N GLY A 46 -5.74 2.27 -19.04
CA GLY A 46 -7.11 1.80 -18.85
C GLY A 46 -7.48 1.53 -17.40
N VAL A 47 -6.75 2.11 -16.44
CA VAL A 47 -7.07 2.03 -15.01
C VAL A 47 -8.40 2.75 -14.76
N ASP A 48 -9.20 2.25 -13.82
CA ASP A 48 -10.55 2.77 -13.56
C ASP A 48 -10.61 3.76 -12.39
N GLU A 49 -9.62 3.72 -11.48
CA GLU A 49 -9.53 4.64 -10.34
C GLU A 49 -8.11 5.20 -10.12
N PHE A 50 -8.00 6.44 -9.68
CA PHE A 50 -6.74 7.07 -9.27
C PHE A 50 -6.86 7.60 -7.84
N MET A 51 -5.87 7.27 -6.99
CA MET A 51 -5.77 7.79 -5.64
C MET A 51 -4.93 9.07 -5.63
N TRP A 52 -5.52 10.17 -5.19
CA TRP A 52 -4.84 11.47 -5.05
C TRP A 52 -4.41 11.69 -3.59
N ASP A 53 -3.11 11.84 -3.34
CA ASP A 53 -2.54 11.83 -2.00
C ASP A 53 -2.51 13.24 -1.38
N TRP A 54 -3.44 13.50 -0.45
CA TRP A 54 -3.46 14.71 0.39
C TRP A 54 -2.77 14.52 1.75
N GLU A 55 -2.36 13.30 2.09
CA GLU A 55 -1.68 12.99 3.35
C GLU A 55 -0.17 13.24 3.22
N GLY A 56 0.46 12.62 2.23
CA GLY A 56 1.92 12.59 2.12
C GLY A 56 2.54 13.77 1.39
N LYS A 57 1.75 14.70 0.85
CA LYS A 57 2.18 15.68 -0.17
C LYS A 57 1.50 17.05 -0.08
N TYR A 58 2.05 18.03 -0.78
CA TYR A 58 1.36 19.27 -1.12
C TYR A 58 0.47 19.03 -2.34
N ALA A 59 -0.73 18.48 -2.11
CA ALA A 59 -1.67 18.16 -3.17
C ALA A 59 -2.15 19.42 -3.93
N ASP A 60 -2.35 19.28 -5.24
CA ASP A 60 -2.95 20.32 -6.08
C ASP A 60 -4.44 20.49 -5.76
N GLU A 61 -4.80 21.64 -5.22
CA GLU A 61 -6.18 21.95 -4.83
C GLU A 61 -7.11 22.14 -6.05
N ALA A 62 -6.54 22.45 -7.23
CA ALA A 62 -7.27 22.68 -8.48
C ALA A 62 -7.27 21.43 -9.40
N VAL A 63 -7.10 20.22 -8.84
CA VAL A 63 -6.96 18.99 -9.62
C VAL A 63 -8.17 18.73 -10.55
N ILE A 64 -9.40 18.92 -10.06
CA ILE A 64 -10.60 18.70 -10.88
C ILE A 64 -10.74 19.78 -11.94
N ASP A 65 -10.54 21.04 -11.56
CA ASP A 65 -10.56 22.19 -12.46
C ASP A 65 -9.62 21.99 -13.65
N LYS A 66 -8.38 21.61 -13.37
CA LYS A 66 -7.35 21.35 -14.39
C LYS A 66 -7.64 20.10 -15.21
N LEU A 67 -8.10 19.01 -14.60
CA LEU A 67 -8.45 17.80 -15.35
C LEU A 67 -9.58 18.05 -16.35
N PHE A 68 -10.66 18.70 -15.91
CA PHE A 68 -11.80 18.98 -16.78
C PHE A 68 -11.50 20.08 -17.80
N SER A 69 -10.75 21.12 -17.44
CA SER A 69 -10.43 22.21 -18.38
C SER A 69 -9.39 21.78 -19.42
N ASN A 70 -8.31 21.12 -19.00
CA ASN A 70 -7.22 20.74 -19.91
C ASN A 70 -7.56 19.51 -20.74
N TYR A 71 -8.47 18.64 -20.26
CA TYR A 71 -8.81 17.37 -20.90
C TYR A 71 -10.33 17.16 -21.03
N PHE A 72 -11.06 18.25 -21.33
CA PHE A 72 -12.52 18.27 -21.39
C PHE A 72 -13.12 17.16 -22.26
N ASP A 73 -12.63 17.00 -23.49
CA ASP A 73 -13.15 16.01 -24.44
C ASP A 73 -13.03 14.57 -23.94
N TYR A 74 -11.98 14.28 -23.17
CA TYR A 74 -11.79 12.98 -22.56
C TYR A 74 -12.82 12.74 -21.44
N PHE A 75 -12.97 13.69 -20.51
CA PHE A 75 -13.86 13.56 -19.35
C PHE A 75 -15.34 13.73 -19.70
N LYS A 76 -15.67 14.41 -20.80
CA LYS A 76 -17.04 14.42 -21.34
C LYS A 76 -17.51 13.01 -21.69
N LYS A 77 -16.60 12.17 -22.20
CA LYS A 77 -16.86 10.76 -22.54
C LYS A 77 -16.66 9.82 -21.35
N ASN A 78 -15.68 10.10 -20.50
CA ASN A 78 -15.27 9.27 -19.37
C ASN A 78 -15.41 10.07 -18.06
N GLN A 79 -16.65 10.32 -17.62
CA GLN A 79 -16.92 11.22 -16.50
C GLN A 79 -16.39 10.66 -15.18
N LEU A 80 -15.76 11.53 -14.38
CA LEU A 80 -15.42 11.20 -13.00
C LEU A 80 -16.69 10.97 -12.18
N GLY A 81 -16.68 9.92 -11.36
CA GLY A 81 -17.82 9.47 -10.58
C GLY A 81 -18.87 8.63 -11.32
N ARG A 82 -18.65 8.40 -12.62
CA ARG A 82 -19.44 7.47 -13.44
C ARG A 82 -18.58 6.37 -14.05
N ASP A 83 -17.62 6.76 -14.88
CA ASP A 83 -16.81 5.86 -15.71
C ASP A 83 -15.39 5.70 -15.14
N LYS A 84 -14.86 6.79 -14.57
CA LYS A 84 -13.56 6.86 -13.90
C LYS A 84 -13.74 7.42 -12.49
N PHE A 85 -12.81 7.11 -11.59
CA PHE A 85 -12.91 7.50 -10.18
C PHE A 85 -11.63 8.17 -9.70
N LEU A 86 -11.75 9.34 -9.09
CA LEU A 86 -10.66 9.99 -8.36
C LEU A 86 -11.00 9.91 -6.87
N THR A 87 -10.08 9.37 -6.07
CA THR A 87 -10.32 9.10 -4.64
C THR A 87 -9.23 9.76 -3.82
N PHE A 88 -9.61 10.69 -2.95
CA PHE A 88 -8.65 11.41 -2.12
C PHE A 88 -8.22 10.55 -0.94
N ARG A 89 -6.91 10.41 -0.71
CA ARG A 89 -6.35 9.96 0.56
C ARG A 89 -6.16 11.17 1.47
N LEU A 90 -7.06 11.33 2.43
CA LEU A 90 -7.12 12.51 3.28
C LEU A 90 -6.02 12.51 4.35
N PRO A 91 -5.59 13.68 4.84
CA PRO A 91 -4.79 13.78 6.05
C PRO A 91 -5.61 13.30 7.25
N ASN A 92 -4.93 12.67 8.21
CA ASN A 92 -5.57 12.19 9.44
C ASN A 92 -5.35 13.20 10.59
N VAL A 93 -6.42 13.87 11.03
CA VAL A 93 -6.39 14.92 12.06
C VAL A 93 -5.94 14.45 13.45
N TRP A 94 -5.95 13.15 13.71
CA TRP A 94 -5.46 12.57 14.96
C TRP A 94 -3.94 12.34 14.93
N HIS A 95 -3.30 12.44 13.76
CA HIS A 95 -1.87 12.27 13.57
C HIS A 95 -1.16 13.52 13.06
N GLU A 96 -1.90 14.45 12.43
CA GLU A 96 -1.38 15.68 11.84
C GLU A 96 -2.26 16.89 12.17
N LYS A 97 -1.72 18.11 12.04
CA LYS A 97 -2.52 19.34 12.20
C LYS A 97 -3.56 19.43 11.07
N GLY A 98 -4.84 19.56 11.43
CA GLY A 98 -5.98 19.43 10.51
C GLY A 98 -6.19 20.51 9.44
N TYR A 99 -5.21 21.40 9.18
CA TYR A 99 -5.36 22.50 8.22
C TYR A 99 -5.59 22.02 6.78
N SER A 100 -4.89 20.94 6.38
CA SER A 100 -5.04 20.35 5.05
C SER A 100 -6.38 19.64 4.85
N LEU A 101 -7.02 19.18 5.94
CA LEU A 101 -8.31 18.49 5.84
C LEU A 101 -9.40 19.44 5.33
N LEU A 102 -9.52 20.62 5.92
CA LEU A 102 -10.56 21.59 5.53
C LEU A 102 -10.46 21.93 4.05
N ARG A 103 -9.23 22.14 3.55
CA ARG A 103 -8.96 22.40 2.14
C ARG A 103 -9.40 21.24 1.25
N ALA A 104 -9.00 20.01 1.58
CA ALA A 104 -9.40 18.83 0.81
C ALA A 104 -10.93 18.66 0.75
N LEU A 105 -11.64 18.87 1.87
CA LEU A 105 -13.10 18.78 1.89
C LEU A 105 -13.77 19.91 1.09
N MET A 106 -13.21 21.13 1.12
CA MET A 106 -13.69 22.23 0.27
C MET A 106 -13.52 21.93 -1.21
N VAL A 107 -12.37 21.37 -1.61
CA VAL A 107 -12.12 20.95 -3.01
C VAL A 107 -13.17 19.93 -3.47
N ILE A 108 -13.56 18.97 -2.61
CA ILE A 108 -14.62 18.01 -2.95
C ILE A 108 -15.95 18.73 -3.27
N LEU A 109 -16.32 19.73 -2.46
CA LEU A 109 -17.56 20.48 -2.63
C LEU A 109 -17.52 21.37 -3.89
N THR A 110 -16.44 22.13 -4.10
CA THR A 110 -16.32 23.00 -5.28
C THR A 110 -16.21 22.21 -6.58
N SER A 111 -15.63 21.00 -6.53
CA SER A 111 -15.58 20.09 -7.67
C SER A 111 -16.97 19.62 -8.11
N GLU A 112 -17.92 19.45 -7.18
CA GLU A 112 -19.31 19.15 -7.51
C GLU A 112 -20.00 20.32 -8.21
N ASP A 113 -19.72 21.55 -7.80
CA ASP A 113 -20.25 22.75 -8.45
C ASP A 113 -19.72 22.87 -9.87
N PHE A 114 -18.40 22.75 -10.05
CA PHE A 114 -17.79 22.87 -11.36
C PHE A 114 -18.26 21.78 -12.32
N ALA A 115 -18.41 20.53 -11.85
CA ALA A 115 -18.99 19.46 -12.64
C ALA A 115 -20.41 19.81 -13.13
N ARG A 116 -21.24 20.40 -12.26
CA ARG A 116 -22.60 20.85 -12.63
C ARG A 116 -22.57 22.00 -13.64
N ASP A 117 -21.69 22.97 -13.47
CA ASP A 117 -21.54 24.12 -14.38
C ASP A 117 -21.23 23.69 -15.82
N ILE A 118 -20.40 22.66 -15.98
CA ILE A 118 -20.06 22.09 -17.29
C ILE A 118 -21.01 20.97 -17.74
N LYS A 119 -22.16 20.82 -17.06
CA LYS A 119 -23.23 19.84 -17.35
C LYS A 119 -22.81 18.38 -17.25
N PHE A 120 -21.90 18.05 -16.32
CA PHE A 120 -21.63 16.67 -15.94
C PHE A 120 -22.65 16.22 -14.88
N TYR A 121 -23.05 14.94 -14.95
CA TYR A 121 -24.22 14.45 -14.23
C TYR A 121 -23.90 13.84 -12.86
N ARG A 122 -22.62 13.71 -12.51
CA ARG A 122 -22.15 13.04 -11.30
C ARG A 122 -21.14 13.90 -10.56
N GLN A 123 -21.20 13.83 -9.24
CA GLN A 123 -20.18 14.36 -8.36
C GLN A 123 -18.84 13.63 -8.65
N PRO A 124 -17.76 14.36 -8.97
CA PRO A 124 -16.50 13.75 -9.36
C PRO A 124 -15.76 13.08 -8.19
N LEU A 125 -15.98 13.58 -6.97
CA LEU A 125 -15.34 13.15 -5.74
C LEU A 125 -16.41 12.85 -4.69
N PHE A 126 -16.56 11.59 -4.29
CA PHE A 126 -17.61 11.17 -3.34
C PHE A 126 -17.14 10.07 -2.37
N GLU A 127 -16.01 9.42 -2.68
CA GLU A 127 -15.31 8.48 -1.82
C GLU A 127 -13.96 9.07 -1.40
N VAL A 128 -13.59 8.89 -0.13
CA VAL A 128 -12.30 9.31 0.41
C VAL A 128 -11.69 8.22 1.27
N ILE A 129 -10.37 8.12 1.27
CA ILE A 129 -9.60 7.19 2.11
C ILE A 129 -9.15 7.92 3.37
N LEU A 130 -9.45 7.34 4.53
CA LEU A 130 -8.92 7.79 5.82
C LEU A 130 -7.75 6.86 6.23
N PRO A 131 -6.48 7.30 6.11
CA PRO A 131 -5.32 6.53 6.57
C PRO A 131 -5.30 6.40 8.09
N MET A 132 -4.54 5.43 8.60
CA MET A 132 -4.36 5.17 10.03
C MET A 132 -5.69 5.06 10.79
N CYS A 133 -6.70 4.45 10.18
CA CYS A 133 -8.01 4.28 10.80
C CYS A 133 -7.98 3.11 11.79
N GLU A 134 -8.30 3.38 13.05
CA GLU A 134 -8.30 2.40 14.13
C GLU A 134 -9.69 2.20 14.74
N ARG A 135 -10.57 3.21 14.63
CA ARG A 135 -11.86 3.25 15.33
C ARG A 135 -12.97 3.80 14.46
N ALA A 136 -14.19 3.29 14.63
CA ALA A 136 -15.36 3.69 13.86
C ALA A 136 -15.76 5.16 14.07
N GLU A 137 -15.51 5.72 15.26
CA GLU A 137 -15.80 7.13 15.56
C GLU A 137 -15.02 8.08 14.67
N GLN A 138 -13.82 7.69 14.23
CA GLN A 138 -13.01 8.50 13.32
C GLN A 138 -13.74 8.69 11.98
N LEU A 139 -14.32 7.61 11.43
CA LEU A 139 -15.10 7.66 10.20
C LEU A 139 -16.32 8.57 10.36
N ILE A 140 -17.07 8.40 11.45
CA ILE A 140 -18.29 9.19 11.69
C ILE A 140 -17.97 10.66 11.95
N TYR A 141 -16.87 10.95 12.64
CA TYR A 141 -16.40 12.32 12.82
C TYR A 141 -16.14 13.00 11.47
N MET A 142 -15.42 12.32 10.57
CA MET A 142 -15.10 12.86 9.25
C MET A 142 -16.37 13.09 8.40
N GLN A 143 -17.33 12.16 8.42
CA GLN A 143 -18.62 12.34 7.72
C GLN A 143 -19.42 13.50 8.29
N LYS A 144 -19.47 13.66 9.62
CA LYS A 144 -20.13 14.80 10.29
C LYS A 144 -19.48 16.13 9.95
N SER A 145 -18.15 16.17 9.93
CA SER A 145 -17.39 17.38 9.58
C SER A 145 -17.65 17.81 8.15
N PHE A 146 -17.66 16.86 7.20
CA PHE A 146 -18.04 17.14 5.81
C PHE A 146 -19.48 17.63 5.69
N GLN A 147 -20.43 16.95 6.34
CA GLN A 147 -21.85 17.36 6.33
C GLN A 147 -22.05 18.79 6.83
N LYS A 148 -21.40 19.16 7.94
CA LYS A 148 -21.46 20.53 8.48
C LYS A 148 -20.89 21.54 7.49
N LEU A 149 -19.75 21.21 6.87
CA LEU A 149 -19.09 22.09 5.90
C LEU A 149 -19.94 22.28 4.64
N ALA A 150 -20.51 21.21 4.09
CA ALA A 150 -21.39 21.24 2.92
C ALA A 150 -22.58 22.17 3.16
N ARG A 151 -23.28 21.98 4.29
CA ARG A 151 -24.43 22.82 4.68
C ARG A 151 -24.06 24.27 4.94
N PHE A 152 -22.91 24.50 5.58
CA PHE A 152 -22.39 25.85 5.80
C PHE A 152 -22.13 26.56 4.47
N LYS A 153 -21.43 25.90 3.53
CA LYS A 153 -21.14 26.44 2.21
C LYS A 153 -22.44 26.77 1.46
N SER A 154 -23.39 25.84 1.40
CA SER A 154 -24.66 26.05 0.70
C SER A 154 -25.46 27.21 1.30
N LYS A 155 -25.46 27.38 2.63
CA LYS A 155 -26.16 28.48 3.30
C LYS A 155 -25.47 29.84 3.06
N GLN A 156 -24.14 29.90 3.12
CA GLN A 156 -23.41 31.17 3.15
C GLN A 156 -23.22 31.79 1.76
N PHE A 157 -23.07 30.96 0.73
CA PHE A 157 -22.64 31.43 -0.57
C PHE A 157 -23.77 31.57 -1.60
N GLU A 158 -25.04 31.29 -1.24
CA GLU A 158 -26.27 31.47 -2.06
C GLU A 158 -26.18 31.03 -3.54
N HIS A 159 -25.17 30.23 -3.89
CA HIS A 159 -24.88 29.85 -5.26
C HIS A 159 -25.78 28.67 -5.63
N ARG A 160 -27.00 29.02 -6.06
CA ARG A 160 -27.99 28.22 -6.80
C ARG A 160 -28.94 27.34 -5.99
N THR A 161 -30.04 27.01 -6.66
CA THR A 161 -31.20 26.23 -6.21
C THR A 161 -30.90 24.77 -5.84
N ASP A 162 -29.73 24.24 -6.21
CA ASP A 162 -29.36 22.84 -5.97
C ASP A 162 -28.23 22.74 -4.93
N GLU A 163 -28.55 22.23 -3.74
CA GLU A 163 -27.59 22.05 -2.64
C GLU A 163 -26.50 21.02 -2.98
N ASN A 164 -25.29 21.19 -2.43
CA ASN A 164 -24.24 20.18 -2.54
C ASN A 164 -24.63 18.90 -1.79
N THR A 165 -24.10 17.77 -2.25
CA THR A 165 -24.24 16.51 -1.52
C THR A 165 -23.57 16.62 -0.15
N ASP A 166 -24.33 16.45 0.93
CA ASP A 166 -23.83 16.55 2.32
C ASP A 166 -23.30 15.23 2.89
N TYR A 167 -23.19 14.21 2.06
CA TYR A 167 -22.75 12.87 2.42
C TYR A 167 -21.49 12.45 1.68
N LEU A 168 -20.50 11.99 2.44
CA LEU A 168 -19.23 11.49 1.92
C LEU A 168 -19.04 10.02 2.34
N GLU A 169 -18.65 9.19 1.38
CA GLU A 169 -18.32 7.79 1.62
C GLU A 169 -16.86 7.69 2.08
N ILE A 170 -16.62 7.06 3.25
CA ILE A 170 -15.27 6.98 3.81
C ILE A 170 -14.78 5.54 3.79
N ILE A 171 -13.62 5.34 3.19
CA ILE A 171 -12.88 4.11 3.07
C ILE A 171 -11.84 4.07 4.21
N PRO A 172 -12.04 3.28 5.28
CA PRO A 172 -11.01 3.10 6.30
C PRO A 172 -9.79 2.40 5.71
N LEU A 173 -8.60 3.00 5.87
CA LEU A 173 -7.32 2.36 5.58
C LEU A 173 -6.68 1.86 6.88
N ILE A 174 -6.57 0.54 6.99
CA ILE A 174 -6.12 -0.19 8.17
C ILE A 174 -4.66 -0.62 7.99
N GLU A 175 -3.77 -0.04 8.78
CA GLU A 175 -2.31 -0.11 8.61
C GLU A 175 -1.58 -0.88 9.73
N ASP A 176 -2.32 -1.52 10.64
CA ASP A 176 -1.76 -2.30 11.75
C ASP A 176 -2.35 -3.72 11.78
N VAL A 177 -1.49 -4.72 11.98
CA VAL A 177 -1.87 -6.14 11.98
C VAL A 177 -2.90 -6.47 13.06
N LYS A 178 -2.84 -5.80 14.22
CA LYS A 178 -3.82 -5.94 15.30
C LYS A 178 -5.20 -5.51 14.86
N TYR A 179 -5.33 -4.37 14.18
CA TYR A 179 -6.63 -3.88 13.71
C TYR A 179 -7.13 -4.67 12.50
N GLN A 180 -6.24 -5.08 11.59
CA GLN A 180 -6.59 -5.98 10.47
C GLN A 180 -7.18 -7.31 10.99
N ALA A 181 -6.51 -7.95 11.96
CA ALA A 181 -6.98 -9.20 12.56
C ALA A 181 -8.27 -9.06 13.41
N ASN A 182 -8.73 -7.83 13.69
CA ASN A 182 -9.94 -7.53 14.45
C ASN A 182 -10.93 -6.63 13.68
N ILE A 183 -10.88 -6.65 12.34
CA ILE A 183 -11.64 -5.73 11.48
C ILE A 183 -13.15 -5.77 11.71
N ALA A 184 -13.71 -6.94 12.07
CA ALA A 184 -15.13 -7.11 12.33
C ALA A 184 -15.64 -6.17 13.45
N LYS A 185 -14.80 -5.85 14.44
CA LYS A 185 -15.16 -4.90 15.51
C LYS A 185 -15.42 -3.50 14.94
N LEU A 186 -14.47 -2.98 14.16
CA LEU A 186 -14.58 -1.66 13.52
C LEU A 186 -15.81 -1.58 12.61
N LEU A 187 -16.08 -2.64 11.83
CA LEU A 187 -17.24 -2.66 10.92
C LEU A 187 -18.58 -2.70 11.65
N ASN A 188 -18.69 -3.50 12.74
CA ASN A 188 -19.91 -3.53 13.56
C ASN A 188 -20.19 -2.15 14.18
N GLU A 189 -19.19 -1.58 14.85
CA GLU A 189 -19.30 -0.27 15.50
C GLU A 189 -19.65 0.83 14.47
N TYR A 190 -19.04 0.79 13.29
CA TYR A 190 -19.33 1.75 12.22
C TYR A 190 -20.78 1.66 11.72
N LEU A 191 -21.30 0.45 11.47
CA LEU A 191 -22.70 0.30 11.05
C LEU A 191 -23.69 0.83 12.09
N GLU A 192 -23.43 0.58 13.37
CA GLU A 192 -24.28 1.07 14.47
C GLU A 192 -24.25 2.60 14.57
N LEU A 193 -23.07 3.21 14.51
CA LEU A 193 -22.94 4.66 14.55
C LEU A 193 -23.54 5.32 13.32
N HIS A 194 -23.38 4.70 12.14
CA HIS A 194 -23.96 5.20 10.89
C HIS A 194 -25.49 5.16 10.94
N GLN A 195 -26.08 4.05 11.41
CA GLN A 195 -27.54 3.96 11.60
C GLN A 195 -28.04 4.98 12.62
N ARG A 196 -27.32 5.20 13.73
CA ARG A 196 -27.69 6.19 14.75
C ARG A 196 -27.70 7.62 14.21
N HIS A 197 -26.66 8.00 13.46
CA HIS A 197 -26.47 9.36 12.95
C HIS A 197 -27.29 9.64 11.69
N PHE A 198 -27.20 8.78 10.67
CA PHE A 198 -27.83 9.00 9.35
C PHE A 198 -29.21 8.35 9.21
N LYS A 199 -29.69 7.62 10.23
CA LYS A 199 -30.96 6.86 10.22
C LYS A 199 -31.08 5.85 9.08
N ARG A 200 -29.96 5.48 8.47
CA ARG A 200 -29.85 4.50 7.39
C ARG A 200 -28.55 3.73 7.51
N ARG A 201 -28.48 2.57 6.87
CA ARG A 201 -27.21 1.86 6.63
C ARG A 201 -26.53 2.39 5.35
N PRO A 202 -25.20 2.31 5.26
CA PRO A 202 -24.51 2.56 4.01
C PRO A 202 -24.94 1.53 2.96
N LYS A 203 -24.99 1.94 1.67
CA LYS A 203 -25.43 1.05 0.58
C LYS A 203 -24.43 -0.08 0.34
N TYR A 204 -23.15 0.23 0.52
CA TYR A 204 -22.04 -0.70 0.48
C TYR A 204 -20.90 -0.12 1.32
N LEU A 205 -19.86 -0.92 1.57
CA LEU A 205 -18.62 -0.46 2.19
C LEU A 205 -17.43 -0.78 1.27
N ARG A 206 -16.42 0.08 1.29
CA ARG A 206 -15.07 -0.24 0.82
C ARG A 206 -14.16 -0.20 2.04
N VAL A 207 -13.24 -1.15 2.15
CA VAL A 207 -12.30 -1.25 3.30
C VAL A 207 -10.92 -1.45 2.72
N PHE A 208 -9.96 -0.62 3.10
CA PHE A 208 -8.62 -0.65 2.54
C PHE A 208 -7.66 -1.30 3.55
N LEU A 209 -7.07 -2.42 3.17
CA LEU A 209 -6.04 -3.12 3.94
C LEU A 209 -4.65 -2.79 3.38
N ALA A 210 -3.74 -2.33 4.23
CA ALA A 210 -2.36 -2.06 3.84
C ALA A 210 -1.50 -3.34 3.85
N ARG A 211 -0.52 -3.43 2.94
CA ARG A 211 0.57 -4.42 2.99
C ARG A 211 1.93 -3.82 3.28
N SER A 212 2.18 -2.55 2.98
CA SER A 212 3.51 -1.97 3.13
C SER A 212 3.86 -1.64 4.59
N ASP A 213 3.11 -0.73 5.21
CA ASP A 213 3.43 -0.25 6.57
C ASP A 213 3.28 -1.33 7.66
N PRO A 214 2.29 -2.25 7.64
CA PRO A 214 2.27 -3.32 8.63
C PRO A 214 3.42 -4.33 8.46
N ALA A 215 4.01 -4.49 7.26
CA ALA A 215 5.17 -5.36 7.08
C ALA A 215 6.41 -4.72 7.70
N LEU A 216 6.55 -3.39 7.56
CA LEU A 216 7.60 -2.62 8.20
C LEU A 216 7.59 -2.79 9.73
N SER A 217 6.40 -2.80 10.36
CA SER A 217 6.27 -2.90 11.82
C SER A 217 6.26 -4.34 12.35
N SER A 218 5.72 -5.29 11.59
CA SER A 218 5.39 -6.64 12.08
C SER A 218 6.03 -7.78 11.29
N GLY A 219 6.75 -7.48 10.22
CA GLY A 219 7.33 -8.47 9.31
C GLY A 219 6.34 -9.01 8.28
N LEU A 220 6.88 -9.74 7.29
CA LEU A 220 6.13 -10.21 6.12
C LEU A 220 4.94 -11.11 6.49
N VAL A 221 5.21 -12.20 7.21
CA VAL A 221 4.22 -13.27 7.43
C VAL A 221 3.09 -12.82 8.34
N ALA A 222 3.41 -12.13 9.44
CA ALA A 222 2.40 -11.56 10.35
C ALA A 222 1.36 -10.74 9.59
N ASN A 223 1.83 -9.86 8.71
CA ASN A 223 0.98 -8.99 7.90
C ASN A 223 0.18 -9.76 6.84
N VAL A 224 0.77 -10.75 6.15
CA VAL A 224 0.01 -11.59 5.20
C VAL A 224 -1.15 -12.27 5.92
N LEU A 225 -0.88 -12.93 7.05
CA LEU A 225 -1.89 -13.64 7.83
C LEU A 225 -2.96 -12.70 8.39
N ALA A 226 -2.59 -11.51 8.88
CA ALA A 226 -3.54 -10.52 9.34
C ALA A 226 -4.50 -10.06 8.23
N ASN A 227 -3.98 -9.87 7.00
CA ASN A 227 -4.81 -9.61 5.82
C ASN A 227 -5.75 -10.78 5.49
N LYS A 228 -5.31 -12.04 5.64
CA LYS A 228 -6.18 -13.21 5.41
C LYS A 228 -7.33 -13.27 6.43
N ILE A 229 -7.02 -13.04 7.70
CA ILE A 229 -8.05 -12.95 8.75
C ILE A 229 -9.03 -11.83 8.39
N ALA A 230 -8.53 -10.66 8.00
CA ALA A 230 -9.37 -9.52 7.64
C ALA A 230 -10.32 -9.86 6.48
N LEU A 231 -9.82 -10.47 5.41
CA LEU A 231 -10.63 -10.86 4.25
C LEU A 231 -11.69 -11.90 4.61
N SER A 232 -11.34 -12.92 5.41
CA SER A 232 -12.29 -13.92 5.91
C SER A 232 -13.40 -13.26 6.74
N GLU A 233 -13.03 -12.43 7.72
CA GLU A 233 -13.98 -11.76 8.62
C GLU A 233 -14.85 -10.73 7.89
N ILE A 234 -14.32 -10.02 6.89
CA ILE A 234 -15.10 -9.12 6.03
C ILE A 234 -16.15 -9.91 5.25
N ASN A 235 -15.76 -11.04 4.65
CA ASN A 235 -16.70 -11.88 3.88
C ASN A 235 -17.84 -12.39 4.76
N LYS A 236 -17.49 -12.91 5.94
CA LYS A 236 -18.46 -13.35 6.93
C LYS A 236 -19.40 -12.22 7.39
N PHE A 237 -18.84 -11.07 7.73
CA PHE A 237 -19.60 -9.89 8.15
C PHE A 237 -20.57 -9.41 7.06
N ALA A 238 -20.12 -9.40 5.79
CA ALA A 238 -20.95 -9.03 4.65
C ALA A 238 -22.21 -9.91 4.54
N GLY A 239 -22.04 -11.23 4.72
CA GLY A 239 -23.15 -12.19 4.76
C GLY A 239 -24.08 -11.99 5.96
N GLU A 240 -23.53 -11.90 7.17
CA GLU A 240 -24.29 -11.75 8.42
C GLU A 240 -25.11 -10.44 8.45
N LYS A 241 -24.53 -9.33 7.98
CA LYS A 241 -25.18 -8.01 8.00
C LYS A 241 -25.94 -7.68 6.71
N LYS A 242 -25.89 -8.57 5.71
CA LYS A 242 -26.49 -8.39 4.38
C LYS A 242 -26.11 -7.05 3.74
N ILE A 243 -24.81 -6.72 3.77
CA ILE A 243 -24.24 -5.52 3.15
C ILE A 243 -23.08 -5.90 2.24
N SER A 244 -23.04 -5.33 1.04
CA SER A 244 -21.92 -5.54 0.13
C SER A 244 -20.67 -4.82 0.64
N ILE A 245 -19.53 -5.52 0.69
CA ILE A 245 -18.24 -4.95 1.04
C ILE A 245 -17.22 -5.26 -0.05
N TYR A 246 -16.44 -4.26 -0.44
CA TYR A 246 -15.43 -4.35 -1.48
C TYR A 246 -14.04 -4.01 -0.93
N PRO A 247 -13.28 -5.02 -0.44
CA PRO A 247 -11.94 -4.80 0.08
C PRO A 247 -10.98 -4.27 -0.99
N ILE A 248 -10.17 -3.30 -0.58
CA ILE A 248 -9.03 -2.75 -1.33
C ILE A 248 -7.76 -3.28 -0.69
N LEU A 249 -6.77 -3.70 -1.49
CA LEU A 249 -5.47 -4.10 -0.99
C LEU A 249 -4.36 -3.19 -1.55
N GLY A 250 -3.62 -2.54 -0.65
CA GLY A 250 -2.48 -1.70 -1.00
C GLY A 250 -1.20 -2.50 -1.01
N ALA A 251 -0.73 -2.88 -2.19
CA ALA A 251 0.44 -3.72 -2.40
C ALA A 251 1.45 -3.05 -3.34
N GLY A 252 2.74 -3.10 -2.97
CA GLY A 252 3.87 -2.75 -3.83
C GLY A 252 4.39 -3.94 -4.63
N SER A 253 5.33 -3.69 -5.55
CA SER A 253 5.86 -4.70 -6.47
C SER A 253 6.73 -5.78 -5.82
N LEU A 254 7.53 -5.41 -4.81
CA LEU A 254 8.38 -6.36 -4.07
C LEU A 254 7.57 -7.13 -3.01
N VAL A 255 8.00 -8.36 -2.73
CA VAL A 255 7.30 -9.33 -1.86
C VAL A 255 7.00 -8.74 -0.49
N PHE A 256 7.98 -8.10 0.16
CA PHE A 256 7.83 -7.47 1.47
C PHE A 256 6.62 -6.51 1.53
N ARG A 257 6.37 -5.79 0.44
CA ARG A 257 5.29 -4.80 0.33
C ARG A 257 4.02 -5.33 -0.35
N GLY A 258 3.98 -6.59 -0.77
CA GLY A 258 2.79 -7.25 -1.30
C GLY A 258 2.99 -8.09 -2.56
N GLY A 259 4.08 -7.91 -3.30
CA GLY A 259 4.41 -8.75 -4.46
C GLY A 259 3.48 -8.58 -5.67
N LEU A 260 2.79 -7.43 -5.80
CA LEU A 260 1.92 -7.14 -6.95
C LEU A 260 2.74 -6.52 -8.07
N ASN A 261 3.09 -7.31 -9.08
CA ASN A 261 3.79 -6.85 -10.27
C ASN A 261 3.27 -7.56 -11.54
N PRO A 262 3.61 -7.07 -12.75
CA PRO A 262 3.13 -7.65 -14.00
C PRO A 262 3.48 -9.12 -14.21
N GLU A 263 4.59 -9.61 -13.64
CA GLU A 263 5.06 -10.98 -13.79
C GLU A 263 4.41 -11.95 -12.78
N ASN A 264 3.97 -11.45 -11.62
CA ASN A 264 3.42 -12.23 -10.51
C ASN A 264 1.89 -12.10 -10.33
N VAL A 265 1.20 -11.37 -11.23
CA VAL A 265 -0.20 -10.99 -11.05
C VAL A 265 -1.16 -12.17 -10.85
N LYS A 266 -0.88 -13.33 -11.46
CA LYS A 266 -1.71 -14.55 -11.32
C LYS A 266 -1.62 -15.11 -9.90
N ASN A 267 -0.39 -15.25 -9.39
CA ASN A 267 -0.12 -15.71 -8.04
C ASN A 267 -0.69 -14.72 -7.01
N PHE A 268 -0.56 -13.42 -7.26
CA PHE A 268 -1.13 -12.39 -6.40
C PHE A 268 -2.65 -12.50 -6.27
N VAL A 269 -3.38 -12.69 -7.39
CA VAL A 269 -4.84 -12.85 -7.38
C VAL A 269 -5.25 -14.12 -6.61
N LYS A 270 -4.50 -15.21 -6.75
CA LYS A 270 -4.73 -16.45 -5.99
C LYS A 270 -4.48 -16.24 -4.49
N GLU A 271 -3.38 -15.57 -4.15
CA GLU A 271 -3.02 -15.26 -2.77
C GLU A 271 -4.14 -14.47 -2.12
N TYR A 272 -4.48 -13.30 -2.65
CA TYR A 272 -5.43 -12.38 -2.03
C TYR A 272 -6.86 -12.53 -2.57
N ALA A 273 -7.30 -13.78 -2.68
CA ALA A 273 -8.69 -14.11 -3.00
C ALA A 273 -9.66 -13.37 -2.04
N GLY A 274 -10.70 -12.75 -2.59
CA GLY A 274 -11.65 -11.90 -1.86
C GLY A 274 -11.43 -10.39 -2.00
N VAL A 275 -10.24 -9.94 -2.39
CA VAL A 275 -9.97 -8.53 -2.72
C VAL A 275 -10.75 -8.10 -3.97
N LYS A 276 -11.25 -6.86 -3.99
CA LYS A 276 -12.05 -6.30 -5.07
C LYS A 276 -11.39 -5.13 -5.80
N THR A 277 -10.45 -4.44 -5.16
CA THR A 277 -9.61 -3.41 -5.79
C THR A 277 -8.17 -3.58 -5.33
N VAL A 278 -7.20 -3.40 -6.22
CA VAL A 278 -5.76 -3.40 -5.87
C VAL A 278 -5.09 -2.10 -6.28
N THR A 279 -4.09 -1.68 -5.51
CA THR A 279 -3.28 -0.52 -5.89
C THR A 279 -2.31 -0.86 -6.99
N ILE A 280 -2.26 -0.04 -8.04
CA ILE A 280 -1.26 -0.07 -9.09
C ILE A 280 -0.25 1.05 -8.79
N GLN A 281 0.84 0.71 -8.12
CA GLN A 281 1.88 1.66 -7.69
C GLN A 281 2.83 2.03 -8.84
N SER A 282 3.71 3.02 -8.62
CA SER A 282 4.56 3.53 -9.71
C SER A 282 5.53 2.47 -10.21
N GLY A 283 6.08 1.63 -9.33
CA GLY A 283 6.98 0.54 -9.74
C GLY A 283 6.31 -0.44 -10.70
N PHE A 284 5.05 -0.82 -10.44
CA PHE A 284 4.25 -1.64 -11.36
C PHE A 284 4.11 -0.98 -12.74
N ARG A 285 3.94 0.34 -12.79
CA ARG A 285 3.66 1.08 -14.04
C ARG A 285 4.93 1.37 -14.85
N TYR A 286 6.05 1.63 -14.19
CA TYR A 286 7.23 2.25 -14.81
C TYR A 286 8.42 1.32 -14.93
N ASP A 287 8.54 0.32 -14.06
CA ASP A 287 9.72 -0.54 -14.00
C ASP A 287 9.59 -1.81 -14.85
N TYR A 288 8.46 -1.95 -15.55
CA TYR A 288 8.15 -3.09 -16.40
C TYR A 288 7.80 -2.61 -17.81
N PRO A 289 8.04 -3.42 -18.85
CA PRO A 289 7.63 -3.11 -20.21
C PRO A 289 6.12 -2.81 -20.30
N LEU A 290 5.76 -1.70 -20.96
CA LEU A 290 4.36 -1.22 -21.05
C LEU A 290 3.38 -2.30 -21.53
N LEU A 291 3.80 -3.17 -22.46
CA LEU A 291 2.97 -4.27 -22.94
C LEU A 291 2.65 -5.27 -21.82
N ASN A 292 3.61 -5.58 -20.94
CA ASN A 292 3.41 -6.47 -19.80
C ASN A 292 2.49 -5.83 -18.76
N VAL A 293 2.69 -4.53 -18.49
CA VAL A 293 1.80 -3.73 -17.62
C VAL A 293 0.35 -3.82 -18.10
N LYS A 294 0.09 -3.54 -19.39
CA LYS A 294 -1.26 -3.61 -19.97
C LYS A 294 -1.86 -5.01 -19.89
N LYS A 295 -1.09 -6.05 -20.19
CA LYS A 295 -1.53 -7.46 -20.06
C LYS A 295 -1.92 -7.79 -18.61
N ALA A 296 -1.12 -7.37 -17.63
CA ALA A 296 -1.39 -7.61 -16.22
C ALA A 296 -2.62 -6.85 -15.71
N LEU A 297 -2.80 -5.58 -16.12
CA LEU A 297 -4.02 -4.81 -15.81
C LEU A 297 -5.28 -5.46 -16.39
N ASN A 298 -5.20 -5.93 -17.64
CA ASN A 298 -6.29 -6.66 -18.27
C ASN A 298 -6.63 -7.95 -17.50
N TYR A 299 -5.62 -8.68 -17.04
CA TYR A 299 -5.82 -9.87 -16.21
C TYR A 299 -6.51 -9.53 -14.88
N LEU A 300 -6.07 -8.47 -14.17
CA LEU A 300 -6.69 -8.02 -12.92
C LEU A 300 -8.16 -7.68 -13.12
N LYS A 301 -8.48 -6.90 -14.16
CA LYS A 301 -9.86 -6.48 -14.48
C LYS A 301 -10.81 -7.66 -14.65
N HIS A 302 -10.33 -8.75 -15.24
CA HIS A 302 -11.16 -9.93 -15.54
C HIS A 302 -11.19 -10.99 -14.45
N ASN A 303 -10.21 -11.00 -13.53
CA ASN A 303 -10.02 -12.14 -12.61
C ASN A 303 -10.04 -11.76 -11.13
N LEU A 304 -9.66 -10.54 -10.75
CA LEU A 304 -9.51 -10.15 -9.34
C LEU A 304 -10.83 -10.32 -8.57
N GLN A 305 -11.91 -9.71 -9.06
CA GLN A 305 -13.18 -9.65 -8.36
C GLN A 305 -13.95 -10.98 -8.32
N LYS A 306 -13.54 -11.97 -9.12
CA LYS A 306 -14.16 -13.30 -9.19
C LYS A 306 -13.76 -14.22 -8.03
N GLN A 307 -12.64 -13.94 -7.38
CA GLN A 307 -12.14 -14.76 -6.29
C GLN A 307 -12.90 -14.45 -4.98
N ALA A 308 -13.25 -15.51 -4.25
CA ALA A 308 -13.86 -15.42 -2.93
C ALA A 308 -12.80 -15.55 -1.83
N ALA A 309 -13.00 -14.88 -0.70
CA ALA A 309 -12.10 -15.05 0.44
C ALA A 309 -12.18 -16.47 0.98
N LEU A 310 -11.05 -17.00 1.46
CA LEU A 310 -11.05 -18.25 2.20
C LEU A 310 -11.72 -18.05 3.55
N GLU A 311 -12.67 -18.91 3.89
CA GLU A 311 -13.31 -18.90 5.20
C GLU A 311 -12.40 -19.51 6.26
N MET A 312 -12.42 -18.90 7.45
CA MET A 312 -11.69 -19.38 8.61
C MET A 312 -12.64 -19.65 9.77
N THR A 313 -12.37 -20.72 10.50
CA THR A 313 -13.06 -20.99 11.77
C THR A 313 -12.55 -20.07 12.88
N ARG A 314 -13.35 -19.90 13.95
CA ARG A 314 -12.93 -19.13 15.14
C ARG A 314 -11.65 -19.69 15.77
N GLY A 315 -11.48 -21.01 15.76
CA GLY A 315 -10.30 -21.69 16.29
C GLY A 315 -9.03 -21.38 15.48
N GLU A 316 -9.14 -21.41 14.15
CA GLU A 316 -8.03 -21.04 13.26
C GLU A 316 -7.65 -19.56 13.40
N ILE A 317 -8.64 -18.65 13.46
CA ILE A 317 -8.38 -17.22 13.68
C ILE A 317 -7.65 -16.99 15.01
N SER A 318 -8.09 -17.66 16.08
CA SER A 318 -7.44 -17.55 17.39
C SER A 318 -5.98 -18.04 17.36
N LEU A 319 -5.73 -19.17 16.70
CA LEU A 319 -4.37 -19.71 16.55
C LEU A 319 -3.50 -18.82 15.66
N LEU A 320 -4.01 -18.35 14.53
CA LEU A 320 -3.31 -17.41 13.66
C LEU A 320 -2.95 -16.11 14.36
N LYS A 321 -3.82 -15.56 15.22
CA LYS A 321 -3.48 -14.38 16.04
C LYS A 321 -2.28 -14.63 16.95
N LYS A 322 -2.17 -15.82 17.55
CA LYS A 322 -0.98 -16.20 18.35
C LYS A 322 0.27 -16.29 17.48
N ILE A 323 0.16 -16.92 16.31
CA ILE A 323 1.26 -17.04 15.33
C ILE A 323 1.72 -15.66 14.85
N ILE A 324 0.79 -14.75 14.53
CA ILE A 324 1.05 -13.37 14.12
C ILE A 324 1.89 -12.66 15.20
N ASN A 325 1.47 -12.74 16.46
CA ASN A 325 2.22 -12.12 17.57
C ASN A 325 3.64 -12.69 17.71
N GLN A 326 3.83 -13.99 17.46
CA GLN A 326 5.16 -14.62 17.51
C GLN A 326 6.08 -14.11 16.38
N PHE A 327 5.55 -14.00 15.16
CA PHE A 327 6.28 -13.41 14.02
C PHE A 327 6.61 -11.95 14.26
N GLU A 328 5.65 -11.16 14.72
CA GLU A 328 5.84 -9.74 15.02
C GLU A 328 6.93 -9.55 16.08
N HIS A 329 6.84 -10.30 17.19
CA HIS A 329 7.84 -10.24 18.27
C HIS A 329 9.25 -10.55 17.77
N ASP A 330 9.44 -11.66 17.04
CA ASP A 330 10.76 -12.08 16.57
C ASP A 330 11.33 -11.12 15.52
N TYR A 331 10.48 -10.57 14.65
CA TYR A 331 10.85 -9.52 13.70
C TYR A 331 11.31 -8.25 14.45
N GLN A 332 10.51 -7.74 15.39
CA GLN A 332 10.80 -6.53 16.16
C GLN A 332 12.08 -6.66 17.02
N ALA A 333 12.30 -7.84 17.60
CA ALA A 333 13.49 -8.15 18.40
C ALA A 333 14.79 -8.07 17.57
N ILE A 334 14.75 -8.41 16.28
CA ILE A 334 15.93 -8.36 15.41
C ILE A 334 16.08 -6.98 14.80
N ILE A 335 15.01 -6.41 14.23
CA ILE A 335 15.09 -5.11 13.53
C ILE A 335 15.58 -4.00 14.46
N SER A 336 15.16 -4.00 15.72
CA SER A 336 15.63 -3.04 16.73
C SER A 336 17.14 -3.07 16.98
N ARG A 337 17.80 -4.21 16.71
CA ARG A 337 19.25 -4.41 16.90
C ARG A 337 20.08 -4.12 15.66
N ILE A 338 19.47 -4.06 14.48
CA ILE A 338 20.17 -3.81 13.20
C ILE A 338 19.77 -2.49 12.54
N ALA A 339 18.71 -1.82 13.00
CA ALA A 339 18.19 -0.60 12.38
C ALA A 339 19.23 0.52 12.30
N ALA A 340 20.13 0.65 13.28
CA ALA A 340 21.18 1.66 13.29
C ALA A 340 22.22 1.44 12.17
N ASP A 341 22.53 0.18 11.84
CA ASP A 341 23.46 -0.16 10.74
C ASP A 341 22.91 0.29 9.38
N MET A 342 21.58 0.45 9.28
CA MET A 342 20.88 0.78 8.05
C MET A 342 20.76 2.29 7.78
N ALA A 343 21.07 3.14 8.76
CA ALA A 343 20.86 4.59 8.65
C ALA A 343 21.51 5.23 7.40
N PRO A 344 22.78 4.95 7.05
CA PRO A 344 23.40 5.53 5.85
C PRO A 344 22.67 5.15 4.55
N PHE A 345 22.11 3.94 4.50
CA PHE A 345 21.39 3.43 3.35
C PHE A 345 19.99 4.03 3.24
N PHE A 346 19.27 4.20 4.36
CA PHE A 346 17.97 4.86 4.37
C PHE A 346 18.04 6.29 3.84
N GLU A 347 19.09 7.03 4.18
CA GLU A 347 19.31 8.39 3.69
C GLU A 347 19.71 8.48 2.21
N ALA A 348 20.27 7.41 1.67
CA ALA A 348 20.73 7.36 0.28
C ALA A 348 19.62 7.02 -0.72
N VAL A 349 18.46 6.51 -0.25
CA VAL A 349 17.33 6.17 -1.12
C VAL A 349 16.91 7.38 -1.95
N PRO A 350 16.84 7.27 -3.29
CA PRO A 350 16.46 8.39 -4.15
C PRO A 350 15.00 8.78 -3.96
N SER A 351 14.71 10.08 -4.05
CA SER A 351 13.33 10.55 -4.10
C SER A 351 12.73 10.33 -5.49
N ARG A 352 11.46 9.94 -5.55
CA ARG A 352 10.68 9.79 -6.80
C ARG A 352 9.43 10.66 -6.86
N ARG A 353 9.17 11.40 -5.78
CA ARG A 353 8.03 12.32 -5.65
C ARG A 353 8.38 13.46 -4.72
N GLU A 354 7.74 14.59 -4.92
CA GLU A 354 7.60 15.59 -3.86
C GLU A 354 6.84 14.96 -2.68
N ARG A 355 7.39 15.11 -1.48
CA ARG A 355 6.78 14.61 -0.25
C ARG A 355 6.92 15.63 0.86
N ARG A 356 5.87 15.74 1.67
CA ARG A 356 5.94 16.45 2.95
C ARG A 356 6.79 15.64 3.93
N LEU A 357 7.69 16.33 4.62
CA LEU A 357 8.33 15.79 5.81
C LEU A 357 7.24 15.66 6.88
N HIS A 358 6.92 14.43 7.31
CA HIS A 358 6.06 14.26 8.47
C HIS A 358 6.87 14.56 9.72
N ILE A 359 6.69 15.75 10.28
CA ILE A 359 7.29 16.19 11.54
C ILE A 359 6.26 15.86 12.63
N GLY A 360 6.53 14.88 13.50
CA GLY A 360 5.65 14.53 14.65
C GLY A 360 5.22 13.05 14.74
N PHE A 361 4.08 12.78 15.38
CA PHE A 361 3.55 11.46 15.82
C PHE A 361 3.65 10.30 14.80
N LEU A 362 3.68 10.58 13.50
CA LEU A 362 3.91 9.60 12.42
C LEU A 362 5.33 9.00 12.40
N SER A 363 6.31 9.62 13.06
CA SER A 363 7.62 9.01 13.32
C SER A 363 7.56 8.00 14.47
N TYR A 364 6.64 8.16 15.44
CA TYR A 364 6.54 7.29 16.62
C TYR A 364 6.08 5.87 16.29
N ARG A 365 5.15 5.69 15.33
CA ARG A 365 4.76 4.34 14.86
C ARG A 365 5.87 3.62 14.09
N ARG A 366 6.89 4.34 13.64
CA ARG A 366 8.05 3.79 12.92
C ARG A 366 9.25 3.78 13.84
N GLN A 367 9.11 3.20 15.03
CA GLN A 367 10.21 3.01 15.97
C GLN A 367 10.54 1.52 16.09
N ALA A 368 11.81 1.20 16.01
CA ALA A 368 12.36 -0.11 16.33
C ALA A 368 13.32 0.05 17.51
N GLY A 369 12.80 -0.14 18.72
CA GLY A 369 13.51 0.23 19.95
C GLY A 369 13.71 1.76 20.02
N LYS A 370 14.96 2.22 20.10
CA LYS A 370 15.30 3.65 20.14
C LYS A 370 15.47 4.29 18.75
N ASN A 371 15.42 3.50 17.68
CA ASN A 371 15.74 3.95 16.33
C ASN A 371 14.47 4.30 15.54
N HIS A 372 14.53 5.38 14.77
CA HIS A 372 13.46 5.76 13.83
C HIS A 372 13.66 5.04 12.50
N LEU A 373 12.66 4.26 12.07
CA LEU A 373 12.61 3.63 10.76
C LEU A 373 12.07 4.61 9.70
N PRO A 374 12.55 4.51 8.45
CA PRO A 374 11.98 5.27 7.34
C PRO A 374 10.60 4.72 6.95
N ARG A 375 9.96 5.28 5.92
CA ARG A 375 8.74 4.68 5.36
C ARG A 375 9.05 3.35 4.66
N ALA A 376 8.04 2.49 4.50
CA ALA A 376 8.20 1.13 3.97
C ALA A 376 8.96 1.02 2.63
N ILE A 377 8.80 1.98 1.72
CA ILE A 377 9.54 2.00 0.44
C ILE A 377 11.05 2.14 0.69
N ALA A 378 11.46 3.17 1.42
CA ALA A 378 12.88 3.41 1.68
C ALA A 378 13.50 2.32 2.55
N PHE A 379 12.72 1.74 3.47
CA PHE A 379 13.12 0.57 4.23
C PHE A 379 13.45 -0.60 3.29
N THR A 380 12.49 -0.98 2.45
CA THR A 380 12.63 -2.12 1.53
C THR A 380 13.76 -1.87 0.53
N ALA A 381 13.85 -0.66 -0.02
CA ALA A 381 14.90 -0.27 -0.94
C ALA A 381 16.30 -0.42 -0.35
N ALA A 382 16.51 0.03 0.88
CA ALA A 382 17.81 -0.06 1.53
C ALA A 382 18.22 -1.53 1.78
N PHE A 383 17.32 -2.35 2.32
CA PHE A 383 17.58 -3.77 2.60
C PHE A 383 17.88 -4.57 1.32
N TYR A 384 17.09 -4.38 0.26
CA TYR A 384 17.39 -5.00 -1.03
C TYR A 384 18.72 -4.50 -1.61
N SER A 385 19.05 -3.22 -1.46
CA SER A 385 20.28 -2.63 -2.01
C SER A 385 21.56 -3.05 -1.29
N ILE A 386 21.48 -3.56 -0.06
CA ILE A 386 22.61 -4.23 0.60
C ILE A 386 22.60 -5.75 0.36
N GLY A 387 21.62 -6.26 -0.38
CA GLY A 387 21.46 -7.69 -0.65
C GLY A 387 21.00 -8.50 0.56
N VAL A 388 20.23 -7.92 1.48
CA VAL A 388 19.62 -8.64 2.60
C VAL A 388 18.11 -8.34 2.61
N PRO A 389 17.31 -9.03 1.77
CA PRO A 389 15.89 -8.76 1.64
C PRO A 389 15.16 -8.83 3.00
N PRO A 390 14.31 -7.84 3.34
CA PRO A 390 13.70 -7.73 4.67
C PRO A 390 12.68 -8.84 4.98
N GLU A 391 12.26 -9.62 3.97
CA GLU A 391 11.42 -10.80 4.10
C GLU A 391 12.00 -11.84 5.08
N PHE A 392 13.33 -11.89 5.21
CA PHE A 392 14.02 -12.90 6.02
C PHE A 392 14.25 -12.48 7.48
N ILE A 393 13.94 -11.24 7.86
CA ILE A 393 14.15 -10.73 9.22
C ILE A 393 13.21 -11.47 10.19
N GLY A 394 13.77 -12.24 11.13
CA GLY A 394 13.02 -12.98 12.16
C GLY A 394 12.22 -14.20 11.68
N LEU A 395 12.09 -14.38 10.38
CA LEU A 395 11.28 -15.44 9.79
C LEU A 395 11.72 -16.84 10.24
N GLY A 396 13.01 -17.18 10.07
CA GLY A 396 13.51 -18.51 10.43
C GLY A 396 13.41 -18.80 11.93
N ASN A 397 13.61 -17.79 12.78
CA ASN A 397 13.49 -17.92 14.24
C ASN A 397 12.10 -18.32 14.67
N THR A 398 11.07 -17.72 14.08
CA THR A 398 9.69 -18.10 14.36
C THR A 398 9.37 -19.48 13.80
N PHE A 399 9.79 -19.79 12.57
CA PHE A 399 9.58 -21.12 11.97
C PHE A 399 10.11 -22.26 12.85
N LYS A 400 11.26 -22.05 13.52
CA LYS A 400 11.82 -23.02 14.47
C LYS A 400 10.92 -23.31 15.68
N LYS A 401 10.14 -22.32 16.10
CA LYS A 401 9.33 -22.36 17.33
C LYS A 401 7.92 -22.90 17.08
N LEU A 402 7.43 -22.79 15.86
CA LEU A 402 6.08 -23.23 15.51
C LEU A 402 6.00 -24.76 15.47
N SER A 403 4.91 -25.30 16.01
CA SER A 403 4.56 -26.71 15.88
C SER A 403 4.19 -27.06 14.43
N ALA A 404 4.22 -28.36 14.09
CA ALA A 404 3.81 -28.83 12.76
C ALA A 404 2.38 -28.39 12.38
N LYS A 405 1.47 -28.35 13.36
CA LYS A 405 0.09 -27.87 13.17
C LYS A 405 0.05 -26.38 12.82
N GLU A 406 0.86 -25.56 13.50
CA GLU A 406 0.94 -24.12 13.24
C GLU A 406 1.58 -23.84 11.88
N LEU A 407 2.65 -24.55 11.52
CA LEU A 407 3.28 -24.44 10.20
C LEU A 407 2.33 -24.84 9.06
N ALA A 408 1.57 -25.92 9.24
CA ALA A 408 0.54 -26.32 8.27
C ALA A 408 -0.54 -25.24 8.11
N LEU A 409 -0.92 -24.58 9.22
CA LEU A 409 -1.88 -23.49 9.19
C LEU A 409 -1.34 -22.24 8.47
N VAL A 410 -0.06 -21.91 8.68
CA VAL A 410 0.61 -20.84 7.92
C VAL A 410 0.60 -21.16 6.43
N GLY A 411 1.00 -22.38 6.05
CA GLY A 411 1.01 -22.81 4.64
C GLY A 411 -0.39 -22.86 4.00
N LYS A 412 -1.42 -23.18 4.78
CA LYS A 412 -2.82 -23.16 4.31
C LYS A 412 -3.26 -21.76 3.86
N TYR A 413 -2.86 -20.72 4.61
CA TYR A 413 -3.36 -19.37 4.38
C TYR A 413 -2.37 -18.42 3.70
N TYR A 414 -1.07 -18.70 3.75
CA TYR A 414 -0.06 -18.02 2.94
C TYR A 414 0.34 -18.95 1.78
N VAL A 415 -0.49 -18.99 0.75
CA VAL A 415 -0.40 -20.00 -0.33
C VAL A 415 0.85 -19.84 -1.20
N ASN A 416 1.40 -18.62 -1.28
CA ASN A 416 2.62 -18.30 -2.02
C ASN A 416 3.86 -18.17 -1.14
N LEU A 417 3.83 -18.62 0.13
CA LEU A 417 4.98 -18.50 1.03
C LEU A 417 6.29 -18.93 0.36
N VAL A 418 6.34 -20.13 -0.20
CA VAL A 418 7.55 -20.66 -0.85
C VAL A 418 7.98 -19.85 -2.08
N PRO A 419 7.13 -19.61 -3.11
CA PRO A 419 7.54 -18.82 -4.26
C PRO A 419 7.91 -17.38 -3.90
N ASP A 420 7.27 -16.76 -2.91
CA ASP A 420 7.60 -15.42 -2.44
C ASP A 420 8.99 -15.37 -1.78
N LEU A 421 9.31 -16.34 -0.92
CA LEU A 421 10.64 -16.44 -0.32
C LEU A 421 11.72 -16.76 -1.35
N VAL A 422 11.43 -17.65 -2.30
CA VAL A 422 12.36 -17.95 -3.40
C VAL A 422 12.61 -16.71 -4.25
N ASN A 423 11.58 -15.93 -4.58
CA ASN A 423 11.71 -14.71 -5.38
C ASN A 423 12.51 -13.64 -4.65
N ALA A 424 12.19 -13.35 -3.38
CA ALA A 424 12.98 -12.42 -2.56
C ALA A 424 14.43 -12.90 -2.41
N GLY A 425 14.63 -14.20 -2.18
CA GLY A 425 15.93 -14.83 -1.99
C GLY A 425 16.89 -14.73 -3.18
N ARG A 426 16.39 -14.46 -4.39
CA ARG A 426 17.23 -14.19 -5.57
C ARG A 426 18.18 -13.02 -5.36
N TYR A 427 17.78 -12.06 -4.52
CA TYR A 427 18.54 -10.85 -4.21
C TYR A 427 19.41 -10.97 -2.95
N LEU A 428 19.49 -12.15 -2.34
CA LEU A 428 20.32 -12.41 -1.18
C LEU A 428 21.81 -12.41 -1.53
N ASN A 429 22.57 -11.55 -0.89
CA ASN A 429 24.03 -11.49 -0.92
C ASN A 429 24.60 -11.94 0.43
N ARG A 430 24.86 -13.25 0.55
CA ARG A 430 25.48 -13.85 1.74
C ARG A 430 26.86 -13.28 2.07
N GLY A 431 27.60 -12.79 1.07
CA GLY A 431 28.89 -12.14 1.27
C GLY A 431 28.76 -10.84 2.07
N ASN A 432 27.80 -10.00 1.69
CA ASN A 432 27.46 -8.79 2.44
C ASN A 432 26.94 -9.13 3.85
N LEU A 433 26.09 -10.15 3.97
CA LEU A 433 25.59 -10.59 5.27
C LEU A 433 26.73 -11.05 6.19
N ALA A 434 27.72 -11.78 5.68
CA ALA A 434 28.91 -12.17 6.45
C ALA A 434 29.75 -10.95 6.91
N ILE A 435 29.86 -9.90 6.10
CA ILE A 435 30.52 -8.64 6.48
C ILE A 435 29.73 -7.94 7.60
N LEU A 436 28.40 -7.85 7.47
CA LEU A 436 27.52 -7.24 8.46
C LEU A 436 27.58 -7.99 9.80
N ILE A 437 27.66 -9.32 9.79
CA ILE A 437 27.82 -10.16 10.98
C ILE A 437 29.11 -9.80 11.75
N LYS A 438 30.22 -9.60 11.05
CA LYS A 438 31.50 -9.20 11.68
C LYS A 438 31.39 -7.86 12.41
N HIS A 439 30.57 -6.94 11.91
CA HIS A 439 30.34 -5.63 12.51
C HIS A 439 29.32 -5.69 13.66
N ASN A 440 28.21 -6.42 13.48
CA ASN A 440 27.13 -6.54 14.45
C ASN A 440 26.58 -7.97 14.44
N GLN A 441 26.80 -8.71 15.54
CA GLN A 441 26.40 -10.11 15.68
C GLN A 441 24.87 -10.33 15.60
N ALA A 442 24.05 -9.28 15.72
CA ALA A 442 22.61 -9.40 15.54
C ALA A 442 22.23 -9.90 14.12
N TRP A 443 23.04 -9.62 13.10
CA TRP A 443 22.83 -10.13 11.74
C TRP A 443 22.99 -11.64 11.62
N ALA A 444 23.73 -12.29 12.54
CA ALA A 444 23.94 -13.73 12.50
C ALA A 444 22.63 -14.51 12.67
N VAL A 445 21.67 -13.90 13.38
CA VAL A 445 20.32 -14.43 13.55
C VAL A 445 19.60 -14.57 12.21
N ILE A 446 19.79 -13.62 11.28
CA ILE A 446 19.20 -13.67 9.94
C ILE A 446 19.82 -14.79 9.12
N GLU A 447 21.15 -14.93 9.10
CA GLU A 447 21.83 -16.01 8.34
C GLU A 447 21.46 -17.42 8.85
N GLN A 448 21.39 -17.59 10.17
CA GLN A 448 20.93 -18.83 10.80
C GLN A 448 19.46 -19.10 10.44
N GLY A 449 18.63 -18.07 10.45
CA GLY A 449 17.23 -18.15 10.05
C GLY A 449 17.06 -18.57 8.60
N ILE A 450 17.82 -17.98 7.67
CA ILE A 450 17.85 -18.33 6.25
C ILE A 450 18.24 -19.80 6.07
N SER A 451 19.33 -20.23 6.69
CA SER A 451 19.81 -21.63 6.59
C SER A 451 18.79 -22.64 7.13
N LEU A 452 18.09 -22.28 8.20
CA LEU A 452 17.02 -23.10 8.74
C LEU A 452 15.82 -23.18 7.78
N LEU A 453 15.44 -22.07 7.15
CA LEU A 453 14.34 -22.04 6.18
C LEU A 453 14.66 -22.90 4.96
N GLU A 454 15.86 -22.83 4.43
CA GLU A 454 16.31 -23.68 3.31
C GLU A 454 16.17 -25.16 3.64
N LYS A 455 16.65 -25.57 4.84
CA LYS A 455 16.52 -26.94 5.32
C LYS A 455 15.07 -27.36 5.53
N THR A 456 14.27 -26.50 6.14
CA THR A 456 12.89 -26.81 6.55
C THR A 456 11.94 -26.87 5.35
N LEU A 457 12.13 -25.98 4.37
CA LEU A 457 11.26 -25.85 3.21
C LEU A 457 11.82 -26.57 1.96
N GLY A 458 13.04 -27.11 2.03
CA GLY A 458 13.69 -27.77 0.89
C GLY A 458 13.96 -26.81 -0.27
N ILE A 459 14.32 -25.55 0.04
CA ILE A 459 14.58 -24.51 -0.96
C ILE A 459 16.05 -24.08 -0.94
N ASN A 460 16.52 -23.51 -2.05
CA ASN A 460 17.83 -22.88 -2.16
C ASN A 460 17.65 -21.39 -2.48
N LEU A 461 18.19 -20.53 -1.61
CA LEU A 461 18.10 -19.09 -1.67
C LEU A 461 19.43 -18.48 -2.15
N GLY A 462 19.33 -17.68 -3.20
CA GLY A 462 20.43 -16.95 -3.80
C GLY A 462 20.18 -16.65 -5.27
N PRO A 463 21.11 -15.95 -5.94
CA PRO A 463 21.01 -15.57 -7.34
C PRO A 463 20.82 -16.76 -8.28
N LYS A 464 19.93 -16.62 -9.27
CA LYS A 464 19.61 -17.66 -10.25
C LYS A 464 19.86 -17.23 -11.70
N THR A 465 19.62 -15.97 -12.02
CA THR A 465 19.82 -15.41 -13.37
C THR A 465 21.05 -14.50 -13.43
N GLN A 466 21.47 -14.12 -14.65
CA GLN A 466 22.55 -13.14 -14.85
C GLN A 466 22.25 -11.82 -14.14
N ASP A 467 21.01 -11.35 -14.24
CA ASP A 467 20.54 -10.14 -13.55
C ASP A 467 20.64 -10.26 -12.02
N ASP A 468 20.29 -11.42 -11.45
CA ASP A 468 20.42 -11.64 -10.01
C ASP A 468 21.90 -11.58 -9.56
N TRP A 469 22.81 -12.13 -10.38
CA TRP A 469 24.25 -12.07 -10.12
C TRP A 469 24.80 -10.65 -10.28
N LEU A 470 24.33 -9.91 -11.28
CA LEU A 470 24.66 -8.49 -11.46
C LEU A 470 24.19 -7.68 -10.24
N HIS A 471 22.95 -7.89 -9.78
CA HIS A 471 22.44 -7.27 -8.56
C HIS A 471 23.36 -7.58 -7.37
N LYS A 472 23.68 -8.86 -7.14
CA LYS A 472 24.59 -9.26 -6.06
C LYS A 472 25.93 -8.52 -6.13
N ASN A 473 26.54 -8.39 -7.31
CA ASN A 473 27.80 -7.66 -7.48
C ASN A 473 27.67 -6.16 -7.15
N ILE A 474 26.59 -5.52 -7.61
CA ILE A 474 26.34 -4.10 -7.32
C ILE A 474 26.09 -3.88 -5.82
N THR A 475 25.34 -4.76 -5.15
CA THR A 475 25.09 -4.65 -3.70
C THR A 475 26.39 -4.74 -2.87
N ALA A 476 27.41 -5.46 -3.34
CA ALA A 476 28.72 -5.48 -2.67
C ALA A 476 29.36 -4.08 -2.67
N ASN A 477 29.26 -3.36 -3.80
CA ASN A 477 29.74 -1.98 -3.92
C ASN A 477 28.90 -1.01 -3.06
N VAL A 478 27.58 -1.22 -2.95
CA VAL A 478 26.72 -0.44 -2.05
C VAL A 478 27.23 -0.50 -0.62
N LEU A 479 27.51 -1.70 -0.11
CA LEU A 479 27.99 -1.88 1.27
C LEU A 479 29.41 -1.31 1.45
N LEU A 480 30.31 -1.51 0.47
CA LEU A 480 31.66 -0.96 0.49
C LEU A 480 31.67 0.57 0.54
N LEU A 481 30.76 1.20 -0.20
CA LEU A 481 30.68 2.65 -0.35
C LEU A 481 29.70 3.30 0.63
N LYS A 482 29.33 2.65 1.74
CA LYS A 482 28.30 3.12 2.70
C LYS A 482 28.46 4.57 3.18
N ASN A 483 29.67 5.11 3.18
CA ASN A 483 29.97 6.50 3.60
C ASN A 483 29.94 7.51 2.44
N LYS A 484 29.68 7.09 1.20
CA LYS A 484 29.60 7.94 -0.01
C LYS A 484 28.15 8.00 -0.49
N LYS A 485 27.32 8.79 0.19
CA LYS A 485 25.86 8.88 0.00
C LYS A 485 25.41 8.96 -1.46
N GLU A 486 26.02 9.82 -2.26
CA GLU A 486 25.66 10.00 -3.68
C GLU A 486 25.99 8.77 -4.53
N LYS A 487 27.14 8.13 -4.29
CA LYS A 487 27.50 6.87 -4.98
C LYS A 487 26.62 5.70 -4.56
N VAL A 488 26.24 5.63 -3.28
CA VAL A 488 25.25 4.66 -2.83
C VAL A 488 23.92 4.89 -3.53
N ARG A 489 23.46 6.14 -3.65
CA ARG A 489 22.20 6.48 -4.33
C ARG A 489 22.21 6.01 -5.80
N GLU A 490 23.28 6.29 -6.54
CA GLU A 490 23.44 5.83 -7.93
C GLU A 490 23.30 4.30 -8.02
N LEU A 491 24.00 3.55 -7.17
CA LEU A 491 23.95 2.07 -7.16
C LEU A 491 22.60 1.52 -6.68
N MET A 492 21.90 2.22 -5.78
CA MET A 492 20.54 1.86 -5.36
C MET A 492 19.54 1.97 -6.51
N ILE A 493 19.71 2.95 -7.40
CA ILE A 493 18.89 3.08 -8.62
C ILE A 493 19.15 1.88 -9.53
N GLU A 494 20.42 1.53 -9.77
CA GLU A 494 20.77 0.40 -10.65
C GLU A 494 20.25 -0.94 -10.11
N THR A 495 20.45 -1.22 -8.82
CA THR A 495 19.86 -2.42 -8.21
C THR A 495 18.33 -2.39 -8.25
N GLY A 496 17.72 -1.22 -8.11
CA GLY A 496 16.27 -1.01 -8.22
C GLY A 496 15.72 -1.34 -9.60
N LYS A 497 16.44 -0.97 -10.67
CA LYS A 497 16.09 -1.31 -12.05
C LYS A 497 16.11 -2.81 -12.27
N ILE A 498 17.15 -3.49 -11.76
CA ILE A 498 17.28 -4.95 -11.88
C ILE A 498 16.13 -5.68 -11.19
N ARG A 499 15.76 -5.27 -9.97
CA ARG A 499 14.63 -5.87 -9.24
C ARG A 499 13.26 -5.28 -9.60
N GLN A 500 13.21 -4.40 -10.60
CA GLN A 500 12.01 -3.74 -11.13
C GLN A 500 11.15 -3.04 -10.06
N SER A 501 11.80 -2.44 -9.07
CA SER A 501 11.23 -1.55 -8.05
C SER A 501 12.33 -1.02 -7.16
N LEU A 502 12.22 0.24 -6.70
CA LEU A 502 13.11 0.70 -5.65
C LEU A 502 12.88 -0.07 -4.36
N GLY A 503 11.63 -0.21 -3.92
CA GLY A 503 11.30 -0.68 -2.58
C GLY A 503 9.84 -1.01 -2.38
#